data_AF-A0A3D2RYC4-F1
#
_entry.id   AF-A0A3D2RYC4-F1
#
_cell.length_a   1.000
_cell.length_b   1.000
_cell.length_c   1.000
_cell.angle_alpha   90.00
_cell.angle_beta   90.00
_cell.angle_gamma   90.00
#
_symmetry.space_group_name_H-M   'P 1'
#
loop_
_entity.id
_entity.type
_entity.pdbx_description
1 polymer ?
#
loop_
_entity_poly.entity_id
_entity_poly.type
_entity_poly.pdbx_seq_one_letter_code
_entity_poly.pdbx_strand_id
1 'polypeptide(L)'
;MRKPCRHSGHHAYYSGADIDIPETFTGKSLLPIMQGYADRIRGFLHGEHAGCCAYNRGNHYVTDGCYKYIWYSQTGREHLFNLEEDPHETHDISREPNAETRIQP
;
A
#
# COMPACT_ATOMS: atom_id res chain seq x y z
N MET A 1 33.66 7.01 -23.96
CA MET A 1 32.55 7.90 -23.53
C MET A 1 31.41 7.02 -23.04
N ARG A 2 31.08 7.07 -21.74
CA ARG A 2 29.94 6.32 -21.16
C ARG A 2 28.67 7.15 -21.39
N LYS A 3 27.63 6.55 -21.98
CA LYS A 3 26.30 7.16 -22.11
C LYS A 3 25.66 7.31 -20.71
N PRO A 4 24.84 8.34 -20.46
CA PRO A 4 24.25 8.56 -19.14
C PRO A 4 23.16 7.51 -18.86
N CYS A 5 23.17 6.98 -17.63
CA CYS A 5 22.11 6.13 -17.08
C CYS A 5 20.79 6.90 -17.05
N ARG A 6 19.86 6.55 -17.93
CA ARG A 6 18.45 6.92 -17.77
C ARG A 6 17.92 6.15 -16.56
N HIS A 7 17.59 6.86 -15.50
CA HIS A 7 16.86 6.32 -14.36
C HIS A 7 15.38 6.29 -14.75
N SER A 8 14.92 5.20 -15.35
CA SER A 8 13.50 4.98 -15.60
C SER A 8 12.91 4.23 -14.41
N GLY A 9 12.12 4.93 -13.58
CA GLY A 9 11.28 4.30 -12.58
C GLY A 9 10.28 3.37 -13.28
N HIS A 10 10.42 2.06 -13.08
CA HIS A 10 9.58 1.09 -13.78
C HIS A 10 8.19 1.01 -13.11
N HIS A 11 7.11 1.23 -13.89
CA HIS A 11 5.68 1.13 -13.53
C HIS A 11 4.92 0.05 -14.42
N ALA A 12 4.08 -0.86 -13.87
CA ALA A 12 4.02 -2.33 -14.22
C ALA A 12 3.62 -2.76 -15.63
N TYR A 13 2.58 -2.16 -16.20
CA TYR A 13 1.98 -2.69 -17.42
C TYR A 13 2.68 -2.21 -18.69
N TYR A 14 3.31 -1.03 -18.65
CA TYR A 14 3.97 -0.42 -19.80
C TYR A 14 5.44 -0.80 -19.92
N SER A 15 6.08 -1.24 -18.82
CA SER A 15 7.49 -1.63 -18.83
C SER A 15 7.80 -2.87 -19.69
N GLY A 16 6.80 -3.72 -19.99
CA GLY A 16 6.97 -4.86 -20.89
C GLY A 16 6.74 -4.54 -22.38
N ALA A 17 6.18 -3.36 -22.68
CA ALA A 17 5.79 -2.97 -24.03
C ALA A 17 6.67 -1.84 -24.62
N ASP A 18 7.68 -1.38 -23.88
CA ASP A 18 8.59 -0.27 -24.26
C ASP A 18 7.84 1.02 -24.65
N ILE A 19 6.83 1.37 -23.85
CA ILE A 19 6.00 2.57 -24.02
C ILE A 19 6.26 3.54 -22.87
N ASP A 20 6.33 4.84 -23.20
CA ASP A 20 6.46 5.90 -22.21
C ASP A 20 5.27 5.92 -21.24
N ILE A 21 5.58 5.99 -19.94
CA ILE A 21 4.59 5.99 -18.87
C ILE A 21 4.20 7.43 -18.55
N PRO A 22 2.91 7.80 -18.60
CA PRO A 22 2.47 9.13 -18.20
C PRO A 22 2.84 9.45 -16.75
N GLU A 23 3.28 10.68 -16.49
CA GLU A 23 3.58 11.16 -15.13
C GLU A 23 2.36 11.12 -14.20
N THR A 24 1.15 11.07 -14.76
CA THR A 24 -0.11 10.98 -14.01
C THR A 24 -0.33 9.62 -13.34
N PHE A 25 0.49 8.61 -13.64
CA PHE A 25 0.34 7.29 -13.05
C PHE A 25 1.08 7.14 -11.73
N THR A 26 0.33 6.77 -10.70
CA THR A 26 0.87 6.54 -9.36
C THR A 26 1.36 5.09 -9.15
N GLY A 27 0.89 4.13 -9.94
CA GLY A 27 1.14 2.70 -9.71
C GLY A 27 2.46 2.16 -10.29
N LYS A 28 3.32 1.53 -9.46
CA LYS A 28 4.69 1.04 -9.80
C LYS A 28 4.82 -0.36 -10.39
N SER A 29 6.00 -0.69 -10.96
CA SER A 29 6.21 -1.90 -11.77
C SER A 29 6.53 -3.04 -10.89
N LEU A 30 5.87 -4.15 -11.18
CA LEU A 30 6.17 -5.41 -10.55
C LEU A 30 7.30 -6.14 -11.27
N LEU A 31 7.74 -5.70 -12.47
CA LEU A 31 8.85 -6.37 -13.18
C LEU A 31 10.14 -6.45 -12.33
N PRO A 32 10.59 -5.40 -11.63
CA PRO A 32 11.73 -5.52 -10.72
C PRO A 32 11.55 -6.60 -9.65
N ILE A 33 10.33 -6.77 -9.12
CA ILE A 33 10.03 -7.84 -8.16
C ILE A 33 10.09 -9.21 -8.84
N MET A 34 9.40 -9.36 -9.97
CA MET A 34 9.33 -10.63 -10.72
C MET A 34 10.70 -11.09 -11.22
N GLN A 35 11.62 -10.17 -11.48
CA GLN A 35 12.99 -10.44 -11.90
C GLN A 35 13.98 -10.61 -10.72
N GLY A 36 13.53 -10.43 -9.47
CA GLY A 36 14.37 -10.55 -8.28
C GLY A 36 15.31 -9.35 -8.05
N TYR A 37 15.05 -8.21 -8.68
CA TYR A 37 15.82 -6.97 -8.50
C TYR A 37 15.30 -6.08 -7.36
N ALA A 38 14.12 -6.38 -6.80
CA ALA A 38 13.54 -5.65 -5.67
C ALA A 38 12.61 -6.55 -4.86
N ASP A 39 12.58 -6.37 -3.54
CA ASP A 39 11.63 -7.09 -2.66
C ASP A 39 10.29 -6.36 -2.53
N ARG A 40 10.29 -5.04 -2.73
CA ARG A 40 9.09 -4.19 -2.65
C ARG A 40 9.17 -3.02 -3.61
N ILE A 41 8.00 -2.55 -4.03
CA ILE A 41 7.90 -1.38 -4.92
C ILE A 41 7.52 -0.09 -4.19
N ARG A 42 6.83 -0.20 -3.05
CA ARG A 42 6.35 0.94 -2.25
C ARG A 42 6.50 0.64 -0.75
N GLY A 43 6.66 1.69 0.04
CA GLY A 43 6.67 1.60 1.50
C GLY A 43 5.28 1.26 2.03
N PHE A 44 4.24 1.94 1.51
CA PHE A 44 2.86 1.76 1.92
C PHE A 44 1.95 1.37 0.76
N LEU A 45 0.95 0.55 1.04
CA LEU A 45 -0.19 0.31 0.19
C LEU A 45 -1.41 0.99 0.79
N HIS A 46 -2.07 1.83 -0.02
CA HIS A 46 -3.37 2.41 0.29
C HIS A 46 -4.45 1.69 -0.52
N GLY A 47 -5.62 1.51 0.08
CA GLY A 47 -6.81 1.06 -0.62
C GLY A 47 -8.08 1.61 0.00
N GLU A 48 -9.18 1.42 -0.71
CA GLU A 48 -10.49 1.91 -0.30
C GLU A 48 -11.60 0.91 -0.64
N HIS A 49 -12.67 0.99 0.11
CA HIS A 49 -13.94 0.36 -0.19
C HIS A 49 -15.02 1.44 -0.12
N ALA A 50 -15.70 1.71 -1.24
CA ALA A 50 -16.63 2.82 -1.38
C ALA A 50 -17.95 2.66 -0.58
N GLY A 51 -18.17 1.52 0.09
CA GLY A 51 -19.40 1.29 0.86
C GLY A 51 -20.67 1.18 0.02
N CYS A 52 -20.56 0.90 -1.28
CA CYS A 52 -21.69 0.92 -2.22
C CYS A 52 -22.82 -0.06 -1.83
N CYS A 53 -22.48 -1.23 -1.29
CA CYS A 53 -23.46 -2.21 -0.81
C CYS A 53 -23.92 -1.98 0.64
N ALA A 54 -23.12 -1.27 1.43
CA ALA A 54 -23.40 -0.95 2.82
C ALA A 54 -22.62 0.30 3.19
N TYR A 55 -23.31 1.44 3.21
CA TYR A 55 -22.68 2.76 3.32
C TYR A 55 -21.78 2.89 4.55
N ASN A 56 -22.20 2.34 5.69
CA ASN A 56 -21.42 2.34 6.94
C ASN A 56 -20.15 1.47 6.90
N ARG A 57 -19.95 0.65 5.87
CA ARG A 57 -18.74 -0.16 5.64
C ARG A 57 -17.77 0.51 4.67
N GLY A 58 -18.05 1.73 4.23
CA GLY A 58 -17.07 2.54 3.50
C GLY A 58 -15.82 2.74 4.36
N ASN A 59 -14.64 2.48 3.80
CA ASN A 59 -13.40 2.61 4.54
C ASN A 59 -12.21 2.90 3.62
N HIS A 60 -11.17 3.48 4.21
CA HIS A 60 -9.83 3.53 3.68
C HIS A 60 -8.92 2.66 4.55
N TYR A 61 -7.88 2.08 3.96
CA TYR A 61 -6.83 1.41 4.71
C TYR A 61 -5.45 1.78 4.19
N VAL A 62 -4.46 1.68 5.09
CA VAL A 62 -3.04 1.79 4.79
C VAL A 62 -2.27 0.67 5.48
N THR A 63 -1.24 0.15 4.81
CA THR A 63 -0.34 -0.86 5.39
C THR A 63 1.08 -0.72 4.86
N ASP A 64 2.07 -0.94 5.71
CA ASP A 64 3.51 -1.06 5.35
C ASP A 64 3.97 -2.52 5.17
N GLY A 65 3.07 -3.46 5.40
CA GLY A 65 3.31 -4.90 5.46
C GLY A 65 3.51 -5.46 6.87
N CYS A 66 3.77 -4.62 7.88
CA CYS A 66 3.91 -5.01 9.28
C CYS A 66 2.67 -4.66 10.08
N TYR A 67 2.06 -3.50 9.83
CA TYR A 67 0.80 -3.07 10.41
C TYR A 67 -0.20 -2.70 9.33
N LYS A 68 -1.49 -2.81 9.66
CA LYS A 68 -2.57 -2.30 8.82
C LYS A 68 -3.53 -1.49 9.65
N TYR A 69 -3.77 -0.26 9.22
CA TYR A 69 -4.75 0.63 9.80
C TYR A 69 -5.94 0.78 8.84
N ILE A 70 -7.15 0.76 9.40
CA ILE A 70 -8.41 0.92 8.68
C ILE A 70 -9.20 2.03 9.34
N TRP A 71 -9.69 2.98 8.54
CA TRP A 71 -10.57 4.04 8.98
C TRP A 71 -11.91 3.99 8.22
N TYR A 72 -13.01 3.86 8.96
CA TYR A 72 -14.36 3.85 8.43
C TYR A 72 -14.91 5.28 8.34
N SER A 73 -14.79 5.88 7.17
CA SER A 73 -15.12 7.30 6.93
C SER A 73 -16.53 7.73 7.37
N GLN A 74 -17.51 6.80 7.36
CA GLN A 74 -18.90 7.10 7.69
C GLN A 74 -19.19 7.03 9.20
N THR A 75 -18.38 6.30 9.97
CA THR A 75 -18.66 6.04 11.38
C THR A 75 -17.57 6.55 12.32
N GLY A 76 -16.39 6.88 11.78
CA GLY A 76 -15.21 7.20 12.56
C GLY A 76 -14.59 6.00 13.28
N ARG A 77 -15.10 4.78 13.05
CA ARG A 77 -14.49 3.57 13.61
C ARG A 77 -13.11 3.36 13.00
N GLU A 78 -12.20 2.86 13.82
CA GLU A 78 -10.83 2.54 13.43
C GLU A 78 -10.54 1.08 13.77
N HIS A 79 -9.63 0.47 13.01
CA HIS A 79 -8.97 -0.79 13.37
C HIS A 79 -7.47 -0.65 13.11
N LEU A 80 -6.68 -1.35 13.93
CA LEU A 80 -5.25 -1.50 13.74
C LEU A 80 -4.89 -2.97 13.99
N PHE A 81 -4.13 -3.58 13.07
CA PHE A 81 -3.68 -4.97 13.18
C PHE A 81 -2.15 -5.03 13.05
N ASN A 82 -1.51 -5.86 13.89
CA ASN A 82 -0.12 -6.24 13.73
C ASN A 82 -0.06 -7.49 12.83
N LEU A 83 0.34 -7.34 11.57
CA LEU A 83 0.38 -8.42 10.58
C LEU A 83 1.54 -9.40 10.80
N GLU A 84 2.57 -9.02 11.57
CA GLU A 84 3.67 -9.93 11.90
C GLU A 84 3.25 -10.98 12.93
N GLU A 85 2.40 -10.60 13.88
CA GLU A 85 1.93 -11.47 14.97
C GLU A 85 0.51 -12.00 14.72
N ASP A 86 -0.32 -11.27 13.98
CA ASP A 86 -1.72 -11.56 13.65
C ASP A 86 -1.97 -11.40 12.13
N PRO A 87 -1.43 -12.30 11.30
CA PRO A 87 -1.59 -12.25 9.84
C PRO A 87 -3.04 -12.48 9.36
N HIS A 88 -3.93 -12.89 10.27
CA HIS A 88 -5.35 -13.12 10.00
C HIS A 88 -6.25 -11.97 10.48
N GLU A 89 -5.66 -10.90 11.00
CA GLU A 89 -6.39 -9.67 11.37
C GLU A 89 -7.53 -9.95 12.36
N THR A 90 -7.29 -10.83 13.33
CA THR A 90 -8.27 -11.29 14.32
C THR A 90 -8.27 -10.47 15.61
N HIS A 91 -7.21 -9.69 15.87
CA HIS A 91 -7.02 -8.92 17.07
C HIS A 91 -6.82 -7.43 16.78
N ASP A 92 -7.87 -6.63 17.00
CA ASP A 92 -7.83 -5.18 16.84
C ASP A 92 -7.15 -4.50 18.03
N ILE A 93 -5.99 -3.89 17.77
CA ILE A 93 -5.16 -3.17 18.74
C ILE A 93 -5.36 -1.64 18.67
N SER A 94 -6.35 -1.13 17.94
CA SER A 94 -6.58 0.32 17.78
C SER A 94 -6.83 1.08 19.09
N ARG A 95 -7.24 0.36 20.15
CA ARG A 95 -7.51 0.91 21.48
C ARG A 95 -6.44 0.60 22.51
N GLU A 96 -5.37 -0.09 22.11
CA GLU A 96 -4.22 -0.37 22.96
C GLU A 96 -3.37 0.90 23.16
N PRO A 97 -2.64 1.02 24.28
CA PRO A 97 -1.71 2.13 24.48
C PRO A 97 -0.65 2.22 23.37
N ASN A 98 -0.36 3.44 22.93
CA ASN A 98 0.63 3.76 21.89
C ASN A 98 0.30 3.26 20.47
N ALA A 99 -0.96 2.88 20.19
CA ALA A 99 -1.43 2.50 18.85
C ALA A 99 -1.05 3.53 17.78
N GLU A 100 -1.11 4.82 18.12
CA GLU A 100 -0.78 5.97 17.27
C GLU A 100 0.69 6.01 16.79
N THR A 101 1.58 5.26 17.44
CA THR A 101 3.02 5.22 17.10
C THR A 101 3.43 4.01 16.25
N ARG A 102 2.50 3.07 16.01
CA ARG A 102 2.80 1.78 15.38
C ARG A 102 2.99 1.86 13.87
N ILE A 103 2.31 2.80 13.22
CA ILE A 103 2.53 3.13 11.82
C ILE A 103 3.30 4.45 11.76
N GLN A 104 4.53 4.39 11.24
CA GLN A 104 5.36 5.57 11.02
C GLN A 104 5.41 5.89 9.52
N PRO A 105 5.40 7.16 9.09
CA PRO A 105 5.49 7.54 7.68
C PRO A 105 6.82 7.18 7.02
#